data_AF-A0A971Q3T1-F1
#
_entry.id   AF-A0A971Q3T1-F1
#
_cell.length_a   1.000
_cell.length_b   1.000
_cell.length_c   1.000
_cell.angle_alpha   90.00
_cell.angle_beta   90.00
_cell.angle_gamma   90.00
#
_symmetry.space_group_name_H-M   'P 1'
#
loop_
_entity.id
_entity.type
_entity.pdbx_description
1 polymer ?
#
loop_
_entity_poly.entity_id
_entity_poly.type
_entity_poly.pdbx_seq_one_letter_code
_entity_poly.pdbx_strand_id
1 'polypeptide(L)'
;MDLGGQWWSYGKGQMQGFHIIRNNHIHHCGVSAVSAWHNMANEKLLVEDNLVTDCCWMPITDHYESAGIKIHRTEHSVIRRNVVLRTAHCASLWLDGEIFNTRVTGNLFADAAHPAFGHVFLEINQGPNLVDNNVLVNSGGNGFYEHDAERVYLIQNLIANGDDTAVMMRCGDPKRVNPPLENEHRVFANVIAGFPRYIQFPNRTSHSELNLFGERFDRFRDAFLADAAAGEEGTVVDLDAWRDIGFDRRSEVARLSVFFNPDDLTLSIRAPGVSTWPAFDRLPETSAQTTAAVDFLGRAIPPLASPQVVLTHDYFGRQRPTGTIQVGPFLNPPLDGTPFSIDPRKRDL
;
A
#
# COMPACT_ATOMS: atom_id res chain seq x y z
N MET A 1 -2.49 6.32 20.72
CA MET A 1 -3.94 6.62 20.76
C MET A 1 -4.68 5.32 20.58
N ASP A 2 -5.51 4.93 21.54
CA ASP A 2 -6.34 3.73 21.43
C ASP A 2 -7.71 4.14 20.84
N LEU A 3 -8.13 3.44 19.77
CA LEU A 3 -9.41 3.63 19.08
C LEU A 3 -10.48 2.62 19.49
N GLY A 4 -10.20 1.76 20.46
CA GLY A 4 -11.17 0.84 21.01
C GLY A 4 -10.59 -0.51 21.40
N GLY A 5 -11.21 -1.11 22.41
CA GLY A 5 -10.96 -2.49 22.83
C GLY A 5 -9.85 -2.67 23.85
N GLN A 6 -9.01 -1.65 24.12
CA GLN A 6 -7.97 -1.55 25.16
C GLN A 6 -6.97 -2.72 25.25
N TRP A 7 -7.44 -3.92 25.62
CA TRP A 7 -6.61 -5.08 25.97
C TRP A 7 -7.36 -6.42 25.87
N TRP A 8 -6.62 -7.54 25.79
CA TRP A 8 -7.12 -8.91 25.59
C TRP A 8 -8.16 -9.40 26.61
N SER A 9 -8.25 -8.76 27.78
CA SER A 9 -9.12 -9.17 28.91
C SER A 9 -10.36 -8.30 29.06
N TYR A 10 -10.49 -7.21 28.30
CA TYR A 10 -11.66 -6.35 28.39
C TYR A 10 -12.83 -6.95 27.60
N GLY A 11 -13.99 -7.01 28.26
CA GLY A 11 -15.21 -7.59 27.69
C GLY A 11 -15.61 -6.94 26.36
N LYS A 12 -16.29 -7.69 25.51
CA LYS A 12 -16.85 -7.16 24.26
C LYS A 12 -17.83 -6.04 24.62
N GLY A 13 -17.51 -4.81 24.22
CA GLY A 13 -18.49 -3.72 24.18
C GLY A 13 -19.65 -4.04 23.21
N GLN A 14 -20.57 -3.10 23.01
CA GLN A 14 -21.63 -3.28 22.01
C GLN A 14 -21.26 -2.73 20.61
N MET A 15 -20.20 -1.90 20.52
CA MET A 15 -19.79 -1.21 19.29
C MET A 15 -18.32 -0.75 19.37
N GLN A 16 -17.60 -0.77 18.24
CA GLN A 16 -16.28 -0.14 18.04
C GLN A 16 -16.20 0.52 16.66
N GLY A 17 -15.32 1.50 16.51
CA GLY A 17 -15.19 2.29 15.29
C GLY A 17 -15.95 3.62 15.35
N PHE A 18 -16.35 4.14 14.19
CA PHE A 18 -17.03 5.42 13.99
C PHE A 18 -16.23 6.65 14.46
N HIS A 19 -14.92 6.49 14.57
CA HIS A 19 -14.02 7.56 15.01
C HIS A 19 -13.48 8.36 13.84
N ILE A 20 -13.28 9.65 14.08
CA ILE A 20 -12.50 10.52 13.21
C ILE A 20 -11.24 10.93 13.96
N ILE A 21 -10.08 10.55 13.42
CA ILE A 21 -8.76 10.84 13.95
C ILE A 21 -8.10 11.78 12.96
N ARG A 22 -8.01 13.07 13.32
CA ARG A 22 -7.48 14.06 12.39
C ARG A 22 -6.72 15.21 13.00
N ASN A 23 -5.81 15.76 12.21
CA ASN A 23 -4.99 16.93 12.56
C ASN A 23 -4.18 16.75 13.85
N ASN A 24 -3.71 15.52 14.12
CA ASN A 24 -2.87 15.22 15.27
C ASN A 24 -1.40 15.15 14.87
N HIS A 25 -0.51 15.50 15.80
CA HIS A 25 0.88 15.09 15.77
C HIS A 25 1.10 14.08 16.89
N ILE A 26 1.39 12.83 16.52
CA ILE A 26 1.62 11.73 17.46
C ILE A 26 3.05 11.26 17.28
N HIS A 27 3.86 11.34 18.32
CA HIS A 27 5.28 11.09 18.18
C HIS A 27 5.90 10.37 19.36
N HIS A 28 7.05 9.72 19.13
CA HIS A 28 7.89 9.11 20.17
C HIS A 28 7.18 8.01 20.99
N CYS A 29 6.16 7.37 20.42
CA CYS A 29 5.48 6.22 21.03
C CYS A 29 6.31 4.96 20.83
N GLY A 30 6.57 4.18 21.88
CA GLY A 30 7.51 3.06 21.79
C GLY A 30 7.00 1.81 21.06
N VAL A 31 5.67 1.60 20.98
CA VAL A 31 5.04 0.44 20.30
C VAL A 31 4.22 0.89 19.09
N SER A 32 3.28 1.81 19.30
CA SER A 32 2.37 2.26 18.26
C SER A 32 1.83 3.65 18.54
N ALA A 33 1.60 4.44 17.49
CA ALA A 33 1.05 5.78 17.60
C ALA A 33 -0.49 5.76 17.64
N VAL A 34 -1.11 4.91 16.82
CA VAL A 34 -2.57 4.69 16.77
C VAL A 34 -2.82 3.19 16.77
N SER A 35 -3.66 2.71 17.67
CA SER A 35 -3.95 1.29 17.86
C SER A 35 -5.46 1.04 17.99
N ALA A 36 -5.97 -0.06 17.46
CA ALA A 36 -7.33 -0.52 17.71
C ALA A 36 -7.37 -2.05 17.82
N TRP A 37 -8.03 -2.59 18.84
CA TRP A 37 -8.00 -4.03 19.16
C TRP A 37 -9.06 -4.85 18.41
N HIS A 38 -8.90 -6.17 18.39
CA HIS A 38 -9.62 -7.10 17.51
C HIS A 38 -10.90 -7.74 18.09
N ASN A 39 -11.38 -7.35 19.28
CA ASN A 39 -12.50 -8.03 19.93
C ASN A 39 -13.87 -7.80 19.23
N MET A 40 -13.98 -6.80 18.35
CA MET A 40 -15.02 -6.66 17.32
C MET A 40 -14.50 -5.83 16.12
N ALA A 41 -15.35 -5.58 15.13
CA ALA A 41 -15.00 -4.75 13.97
C ALA A 41 -14.74 -3.30 14.38
N ASN A 42 -13.64 -2.72 13.89
CA ASN A 42 -13.37 -1.29 13.95
C ASN A 42 -13.88 -0.67 12.64
N GLU A 43 -15.18 -0.37 12.60
CA GLU A 43 -15.83 0.05 11.37
C GLU A 43 -15.91 1.57 11.19
N LYS A 44 -15.95 2.06 9.94
CA LYS A 44 -16.26 3.46 9.58
C LYS A 44 -15.31 4.47 10.24
N LEU A 45 -14.03 4.12 10.28
CA LEU A 45 -12.97 5.03 10.71
C LEU A 45 -12.62 6.02 9.60
N LEU A 46 -12.34 7.26 10.01
CA LEU A 46 -11.65 8.24 9.18
C LEU A 46 -10.36 8.64 9.90
N VAL A 47 -9.23 8.17 9.39
CA VAL A 47 -7.89 8.54 9.86
C VAL A 47 -7.29 9.49 8.83
N GLU A 48 -7.27 10.80 9.10
CA GLU A 48 -6.83 11.76 8.10
C GLU A 48 -5.96 12.90 8.62
N ASP A 49 -5.10 13.44 7.76
CA ASP A 49 -4.33 14.65 8.04
C ASP A 49 -3.46 14.59 9.32
N ASN A 50 -3.05 13.40 9.75
CA ASN A 50 -2.20 13.22 10.93
C ASN A 50 -0.71 13.19 10.54
N LEU A 51 0.13 13.60 11.48
CA LEU A 51 1.57 13.42 11.46
C LEU A 51 1.95 12.41 12.53
N VAL A 52 2.52 11.29 12.11
CA VAL A 52 3.08 10.27 12.98
C VAL A 52 4.59 10.25 12.79
N THR A 53 5.37 10.55 13.82
CA THR A 53 6.83 10.62 13.70
C THR A 53 7.56 9.91 14.83
N ASP A 54 8.69 9.27 14.52
CA ASP A 54 9.64 8.77 15.53
C ASP A 54 9.01 7.73 16.47
N CYS A 55 8.05 6.95 15.96
CA CYS A 55 7.33 5.91 16.70
C CYS A 55 7.98 4.54 16.51
N CYS A 56 7.56 3.59 17.35
CA CYS A 56 8.04 2.21 17.40
C CYS A 56 9.53 2.05 17.75
N TRP A 57 10.14 3.01 18.44
CA TRP A 57 11.58 2.97 18.74
C TRP A 57 12.00 1.79 19.65
N MET A 58 11.06 1.13 20.35
CA MET A 58 11.37 -0.07 21.10
C MET A 58 11.35 -1.29 20.17
N PRO A 59 12.40 -2.13 20.15
CA PRO A 59 12.49 -3.30 19.29
C PRO A 59 11.65 -4.47 19.83
N ILE A 60 10.34 -4.25 19.96
CA ILE A 60 9.36 -5.25 20.41
C ILE A 60 8.70 -5.84 19.16
N THR A 61 9.51 -6.45 18.29
CA THR A 61 9.09 -7.00 16.99
C THR A 61 8.29 -8.28 17.15
N ASP A 62 8.66 -9.12 18.12
CA ASP A 62 8.08 -10.46 18.30
C ASP A 62 6.70 -10.43 18.96
N HIS A 63 6.25 -9.26 19.42
CA HIS A 63 4.88 -9.10 19.91
C HIS A 63 3.86 -9.04 18.76
N TYR A 64 4.30 -8.72 17.54
CA TYR A 64 3.44 -8.56 16.38
C TYR A 64 2.31 -7.53 16.56
N GLU A 65 2.50 -6.52 17.41
CA GLU A 65 1.51 -5.45 17.67
C GLU A 65 2.06 -4.03 17.45
N SER A 66 3.26 -3.94 16.88
CA SER A 66 3.98 -2.69 16.68
C SER A 66 3.75 -2.17 15.26
N ALA A 67 3.17 -0.98 15.13
CA ALA A 67 3.12 -0.21 13.88
C ALA A 67 2.90 1.28 14.16
N GLY A 68 3.31 2.17 13.26
CA GLY A 68 2.97 3.60 13.34
C GLY A 68 1.45 3.78 13.54
N ILE A 69 0.66 3.11 12.70
CA ILE A 69 -0.78 2.95 12.86
C ILE A 69 -1.10 1.45 12.72
N LYS A 70 -1.59 0.80 13.79
CA LYS A 70 -2.09 -0.59 13.75
C LYS A 70 -3.60 -0.64 14.03
N ILE A 71 -4.40 -1.22 13.15
CA ILE A 71 -5.86 -1.29 13.36
C ILE A 71 -6.36 -2.68 12.99
N HIS A 72 -6.91 -3.39 13.97
CA HIS A 72 -7.50 -4.70 13.71
C HIS A 72 -8.92 -4.58 13.14
N ARG A 73 -9.35 -5.51 12.28
CA ARG A 73 -10.74 -5.60 11.79
C ARG A 73 -11.25 -4.27 11.24
N THR A 74 -10.45 -3.69 10.34
CA THR A 74 -10.70 -2.37 9.76
C THR A 74 -11.79 -2.44 8.69
N GLU A 75 -13.02 -2.22 9.17
CA GLU A 75 -14.31 -2.21 8.48
C GLU A 75 -14.57 -0.90 7.72
N HIS A 76 -14.90 -0.86 6.42
CA HIS A 76 -15.58 0.33 5.84
C HIS A 76 -14.89 1.69 6.06
N SER A 77 -13.55 1.73 6.03
CA SER A 77 -12.77 2.84 6.58
C SER A 77 -11.94 3.59 5.54
N VAL A 78 -11.52 4.81 5.87
CA VAL A 78 -10.64 5.62 5.04
C VAL A 78 -9.46 6.11 5.84
N ILE A 79 -8.25 5.77 5.37
CA ILE A 79 -6.98 6.25 5.90
C ILE A 79 -6.36 7.15 4.82
N ARG A 80 -6.37 8.47 5.01
CA ARG A 80 -5.95 9.41 3.96
C ARG A 80 -5.12 10.60 4.39
N ARG A 81 -4.19 11.05 3.54
CA ARG A 81 -3.40 12.27 3.77
C ARG A 81 -2.64 12.29 5.10
N ASN A 82 -2.28 11.12 5.62
CA ASN A 82 -1.40 11.04 6.78
C ASN A 82 0.06 11.06 6.33
N VAL A 83 0.94 11.58 7.18
CA VAL A 83 2.39 11.46 7.06
C VAL A 83 2.86 10.55 8.18
N VAL A 84 3.44 9.40 7.85
CA VAL A 84 4.08 8.49 8.80
C VAL A 84 5.55 8.40 8.45
N LEU A 85 6.38 8.92 9.35
CA LEU A 85 7.79 9.22 9.08
C LEU A 85 8.68 8.69 10.21
N ARG A 86 9.83 8.09 9.88
CA ARG A 86 10.80 7.62 10.88
C ARG A 86 10.23 6.64 11.89
N THR A 87 9.44 5.68 11.41
CA THR A 87 9.10 4.51 12.23
C THR A 87 10.30 3.58 12.33
N ALA A 88 10.58 3.04 13.51
CA ALA A 88 11.64 2.06 13.73
C ALA A 88 11.06 0.68 14.04
N HIS A 89 11.69 -0.42 13.64
CA HIS A 89 11.34 -1.78 14.09
C HIS A 89 9.88 -2.23 13.84
N CYS A 90 9.11 -1.52 13.01
CA CYS A 90 7.68 -1.76 12.84
C CYS A 90 7.21 -1.35 11.44
N ALA A 91 6.00 -1.80 11.06
CA ALA A 91 5.36 -1.28 9.86
C ALA A 91 4.88 0.17 10.08
N SER A 92 4.84 0.98 9.03
CA SER A 92 4.28 2.34 9.15
C SER A 92 2.75 2.31 9.28
N LEU A 93 2.09 1.46 8.51
CA LEU A 93 0.67 1.11 8.63
C LEU A 93 0.52 -0.41 8.66
N TRP A 94 -0.28 -0.92 9.58
CA TRP A 94 -0.67 -2.32 9.65
C TRP A 94 -2.17 -2.42 9.89
N LEU A 95 -2.90 -2.91 8.89
CA LEU A 95 -4.29 -3.33 9.09
C LEU A 95 -4.31 -4.85 9.25
N ASP A 96 -4.96 -5.35 10.30
CA ASP A 96 -4.80 -6.75 10.72
C ASP A 96 -6.15 -7.44 10.98
N GLY A 97 -6.44 -8.52 10.25
CA GLY A 97 -7.61 -9.36 10.48
C GLY A 97 -8.91 -8.83 9.89
N GLU A 98 -9.56 -9.62 9.03
CA GLU A 98 -10.91 -9.39 8.48
C GLU A 98 -11.12 -8.01 7.81
N ILE A 99 -10.12 -7.51 7.08
CA ILE A 99 -10.18 -6.17 6.47
C ILE A 99 -10.95 -6.22 5.14
N PHE A 100 -11.94 -5.34 4.95
CA PHE A 100 -12.63 -5.15 3.68
C PHE A 100 -13.28 -3.76 3.56
N ASN A 101 -13.52 -3.34 2.30
CA ASN A 101 -14.10 -2.05 1.97
C ASN A 101 -13.36 -0.86 2.64
N THR A 102 -12.04 -0.97 2.72
CA THR A 102 -11.16 0.05 3.30
C THR A 102 -10.27 0.65 2.23
N ARG A 103 -10.08 1.97 2.31
CA ARG A 103 -9.26 2.75 1.36
C ARG A 103 -8.10 3.44 2.07
N VAL A 104 -6.88 3.15 1.63
CA VAL A 104 -5.64 3.81 2.04
C VAL A 104 -5.21 4.73 0.89
N THR A 105 -5.36 6.05 1.04
CA THR A 105 -5.18 6.97 -0.10
C THR A 105 -4.47 8.29 0.20
N GLY A 106 -3.56 8.72 -0.68
CA GLY A 106 -2.91 10.03 -0.54
C GLY A 106 -2.00 10.14 0.68
N ASN A 107 -1.50 9.05 1.23
CA ASN A 107 -0.61 9.07 2.41
C ASN A 107 0.87 9.10 1.99
N LEU A 108 1.70 9.67 2.86
CA LEU A 108 3.16 9.57 2.80
C LEU A 108 3.63 8.61 3.89
N PHE A 109 4.26 7.51 3.50
CA PHE A 109 5.01 6.62 4.37
C PHE A 109 6.48 6.73 4.00
N ALA A 110 7.33 7.16 4.93
CA ALA A 110 8.71 7.43 4.58
C ALA A 110 9.73 7.16 5.70
N ASP A 111 10.95 6.88 5.26
CA ASP A 111 12.16 6.85 6.08
C ASP A 111 12.07 5.88 7.26
N ALA A 112 11.65 4.64 7.00
CA ALA A 112 11.54 3.63 8.04
C ALA A 112 12.88 2.93 8.30
N ALA A 113 13.17 2.65 9.57
CA ALA A 113 14.40 1.98 10.00
C ALA A 113 14.10 0.56 10.50
N HIS A 114 14.65 -0.45 9.82
CA HIS A 114 14.50 -1.87 10.17
C HIS A 114 13.02 -2.32 10.33
N PRO A 115 12.10 -2.02 9.40
CA PRO A 115 10.71 -2.39 9.58
C PRO A 115 10.53 -3.92 9.55
N ALA A 116 9.68 -4.45 10.44
CA ALA A 116 9.39 -5.88 10.48
C ALA A 116 8.68 -6.39 9.20
N PHE A 117 7.98 -5.51 8.46
CA PHE A 117 7.16 -5.88 7.28
C PHE A 117 7.14 -4.83 6.16
N GLY A 118 7.92 -3.75 6.24
CA GLY A 118 7.89 -2.63 5.28
C GLY A 118 6.97 -1.47 5.70
N HIS A 119 6.61 -0.59 4.77
CA HIS A 119 5.77 0.57 5.10
C HIS A 119 4.31 0.19 5.35
N VAL A 120 3.65 -0.46 4.39
CA VAL A 120 2.23 -0.80 4.48
C VAL A 120 2.06 -2.30 4.55
N PHE A 121 1.39 -2.78 5.58
CA PHE A 121 1.07 -4.18 5.80
C PHE A 121 -0.45 -4.38 5.89
N LEU A 122 -1.02 -5.21 5.02
CA LEU A 122 -2.37 -5.76 5.18
C LEU A 122 -2.27 -7.25 5.53
N GLU A 123 -2.85 -7.66 6.66
CA GLU A 123 -2.80 -9.04 7.15
C GLU A 123 -4.19 -9.64 7.34
N ILE A 124 -4.38 -10.92 6.99
CA ILE A 124 -5.65 -11.66 7.13
C ILE A 124 -6.80 -10.82 6.56
N ASN A 125 -6.85 -10.72 5.24
CA ASN A 125 -7.64 -9.72 4.55
C ASN A 125 -8.51 -10.39 3.48
N GLN A 126 -9.82 -10.18 3.52
CA GLN A 126 -10.72 -10.74 2.49
C GLN A 126 -10.88 -9.79 1.31
N GLY A 127 -10.73 -8.48 1.54
CA GLY A 127 -10.94 -7.48 0.50
C GLY A 127 -12.40 -7.39 0.03
N PRO A 128 -12.67 -6.54 -0.98
CA PRO A 128 -11.69 -5.72 -1.67
C PRO A 128 -11.22 -4.53 -0.82
N ASN A 129 -9.93 -4.21 -0.90
CA ASN A 129 -9.34 -3.00 -0.31
C ASN A 129 -8.52 -2.25 -1.34
N LEU A 130 -8.58 -0.92 -1.29
CA LEU A 130 -7.91 -0.03 -2.24
C LEU A 130 -6.75 0.71 -1.56
N VAL A 131 -5.57 0.58 -2.13
CA VAL A 131 -4.36 1.31 -1.75
C VAL A 131 -3.97 2.14 -2.95
N ASP A 132 -4.32 3.43 -2.93
CA ASP A 132 -4.17 4.29 -4.11
C ASP A 132 -3.54 5.65 -3.84
N ASN A 133 -2.84 6.20 -4.82
CA ASN A 133 -2.26 7.54 -4.70
C ASN A 133 -1.38 7.71 -3.46
N ASN A 134 -0.70 6.68 -2.95
CA ASN A 134 0.22 6.83 -1.81
C ASN A 134 1.66 7.00 -2.30
N VAL A 135 2.50 7.56 -1.43
CA VAL A 135 3.96 7.63 -1.60
C VAL A 135 4.59 6.80 -0.50
N LEU A 136 5.32 5.75 -0.90
CA LEU A 136 6.06 4.86 -0.03
C LEU A 136 7.54 5.01 -0.42
N VAL A 137 8.36 5.64 0.42
CA VAL A 137 9.73 6.00 0.04
C VAL A 137 10.75 5.80 1.17
N ASN A 138 11.90 5.19 0.86
CA ASN A 138 12.94 4.87 1.84
C ASN A 138 12.39 3.94 2.93
N SER A 139 11.92 2.75 2.52
CA SER A 139 11.26 1.83 3.44
C SER A 139 12.22 1.07 4.36
N GLY A 140 13.51 0.96 4.04
CA GLY A 140 14.44 0.12 4.80
C GLY A 140 14.11 -1.39 4.75
N GLY A 141 13.24 -1.80 3.83
CA GLY A 141 12.71 -3.15 3.69
C GLY A 141 11.70 -3.23 2.54
N ASN A 142 10.53 -3.84 2.77
CA ASN A 142 9.46 -3.88 1.76
C ASN A 142 8.77 -2.52 1.61
N GLY A 143 8.28 -2.20 0.42
CA GLY A 143 7.39 -1.05 0.23
C GLY A 143 5.99 -1.38 0.76
N PHE A 144 5.28 -2.18 -0.01
CA PHE A 144 4.01 -2.79 0.36
C PHE A 144 4.20 -4.28 0.64
N TYR A 145 3.56 -4.76 1.70
CA TYR A 145 3.54 -6.15 2.11
C TYR A 145 2.11 -6.59 2.40
N GLU A 146 1.78 -7.81 2.04
CA GLU A 146 0.61 -8.47 2.59
C GLU A 146 0.94 -9.91 2.97
N HIS A 147 0.15 -10.43 3.90
CA HIS A 147 0.16 -11.82 4.31
C HIS A 147 -1.28 -12.27 4.58
N ASP A 148 -1.67 -13.43 4.05
CA ASP A 148 -3.03 -13.98 4.22
C ASP A 148 -4.11 -13.04 3.64
N ALA A 149 -3.82 -12.34 2.54
CA ALA A 149 -4.74 -11.37 1.95
C ALA A 149 -5.27 -11.78 0.58
N GLU A 150 -6.49 -11.31 0.28
CA GLU A 150 -7.11 -11.38 -1.03
C GLU A 150 -7.50 -10.00 -1.56
N ARG A 151 -7.65 -9.88 -2.89
CA ARG A 151 -8.36 -8.75 -3.52
C ARG A 151 -7.86 -7.38 -3.04
N VAL A 152 -6.54 -7.24 -2.94
CA VAL A 152 -5.88 -5.95 -2.66
C VAL A 152 -5.58 -5.27 -4.00
N TYR A 153 -6.02 -4.02 -4.10
CA TYR A 153 -5.88 -3.17 -5.29
C TYR A 153 -4.85 -2.07 -5.00
N LEU A 154 -3.63 -2.24 -5.50
CA LEU A 154 -2.56 -1.24 -5.45
C LEU A 154 -2.55 -0.45 -6.75
N ILE A 155 -3.06 0.78 -6.72
CA ILE A 155 -3.25 1.57 -7.94
C ILE A 155 -2.65 2.97 -7.82
N GLN A 156 -1.85 3.41 -8.80
CA GLN A 156 -1.34 4.79 -8.86
C GLN A 156 -0.51 5.21 -7.63
N ASN A 157 0.25 4.29 -7.03
CA ASN A 157 1.19 4.63 -5.96
C ASN A 157 2.58 4.93 -6.52
N LEU A 158 3.39 5.66 -5.76
CA LEU A 158 4.84 5.74 -5.93
C LEU A 158 5.47 4.87 -4.83
N ILE A 159 6.24 3.87 -5.22
CA ILE A 159 6.95 2.97 -4.32
C ILE A 159 8.42 3.02 -4.71
N ALA A 160 9.23 3.71 -3.91
CA ALA A 160 10.61 4.02 -4.27
C ALA A 160 11.61 3.73 -3.13
N ASN A 161 12.79 3.24 -3.49
CA ASN A 161 13.94 3.09 -2.60
C ASN A 161 13.64 2.23 -1.35
N GLY A 162 13.88 0.93 -1.45
CA GLY A 162 13.85 0.05 -0.28
C GLY A 162 14.78 -1.13 -0.45
N ASP A 163 14.99 -1.85 0.64
CA ASP A 163 16.10 -2.79 0.76
C ASP A 163 15.71 -4.24 0.41
N ASP A 164 14.42 -4.50 0.17
CA ASP A 164 13.92 -5.83 -0.22
C ASP A 164 12.97 -5.73 -1.43
N THR A 165 11.66 -5.89 -1.23
CA THR A 165 10.69 -6.03 -2.31
C THR A 165 9.70 -4.85 -2.32
N ALA A 166 9.52 -4.18 -3.47
CA ALA A 166 8.63 -3.03 -3.55
C ALA A 166 7.16 -3.40 -3.27
N VAL A 167 6.70 -4.50 -3.87
CA VAL A 167 5.37 -5.08 -3.64
C VAL A 167 5.52 -6.58 -3.38
N MET A 168 5.42 -6.98 -2.13
CA MET A 168 5.50 -8.38 -1.73
C MET A 168 4.12 -8.91 -1.36
N MET A 169 3.59 -9.79 -2.20
CA MET A 169 2.32 -10.48 -1.98
C MET A 169 2.57 -11.98 -1.77
N ARG A 170 1.89 -12.58 -0.81
CA ARG A 170 2.08 -13.95 -0.35
C ARG A 170 0.78 -14.74 -0.43
N CYS A 171 0.91 -16.05 -0.64
CA CYS A 171 -0.27 -16.90 -0.76
C CYS A 171 -1.02 -16.93 0.57
N GLY A 172 -0.29 -16.93 1.68
CA GLY A 172 -0.83 -17.00 3.03
C GLY A 172 -0.98 -18.42 3.56
N ASP A 173 -1.40 -18.56 4.81
CA ASP A 173 -1.74 -19.81 5.46
C ASP A 173 -3.26 -20.04 5.34
N PRO A 174 -3.71 -21.07 4.59
CA PRO A 174 -5.14 -21.40 4.45
C PRO A 174 -5.82 -21.79 5.78
N LYS A 175 -5.08 -21.93 6.88
CA LYS A 175 -5.63 -22.12 8.22
C LYS A 175 -5.98 -20.80 8.92
N ARG A 176 -5.34 -19.69 8.53
CA ARG A 176 -5.58 -18.35 9.11
C ARG A 176 -6.77 -17.66 8.44
N VAL A 177 -7.09 -18.08 7.22
CA VAL A 177 -8.14 -17.55 6.35
C VAL A 177 -8.83 -18.75 5.70
N ASN A 178 -10.09 -19.00 6.07
CA ASN A 178 -10.87 -20.20 5.71
C ASN A 178 -10.73 -20.54 4.19
N PRO A 179 -10.39 -21.79 3.80
CA PRO A 179 -9.84 -22.09 2.46
C PRO A 179 -10.87 -22.18 1.31
N PRO A 180 -10.41 -22.10 0.04
CA PRO A 180 -9.06 -21.74 -0.40
C PRO A 180 -8.90 -20.24 -0.68
N LEU A 181 -7.67 -19.75 -0.54
CA LEU A 181 -7.27 -18.41 -0.94
C LEU A 181 -7.15 -18.34 -2.48
N GLU A 182 -7.95 -17.50 -3.12
CA GLU A 182 -7.99 -17.30 -4.58
C GLU A 182 -7.28 -16.01 -5.01
N ASN A 183 -6.38 -15.48 -4.16
CA ASN A 183 -5.70 -14.16 -4.18
C ASN A 183 -5.70 -13.37 -5.51
N GLU A 184 -6.76 -12.61 -5.76
CA GLU A 184 -6.94 -11.78 -6.95
C GLU A 184 -6.38 -10.35 -6.79
N HIS A 185 -5.08 -10.20 -6.51
CA HIS A 185 -4.49 -8.87 -6.35
C HIS A 185 -4.35 -8.11 -7.68
N ARG A 186 -4.36 -6.78 -7.61
CA ARG A 186 -4.17 -5.91 -8.77
C ARG A 186 -3.11 -4.86 -8.46
N VAL A 187 -2.01 -4.87 -9.20
CA VAL A 187 -0.90 -3.91 -9.06
C VAL A 187 -0.81 -3.10 -10.35
N PHE A 188 -1.56 -2.00 -10.42
CA PHE A 188 -1.76 -1.25 -11.67
C PHE A 188 -1.30 0.20 -11.60
N ALA A 189 -0.72 0.69 -12.70
CA ALA A 189 -0.41 2.11 -12.86
C ALA A 189 0.47 2.70 -11.74
N ASN A 190 1.28 1.88 -11.07
CA ASN A 190 2.21 2.34 -10.04
C ASN A 190 3.54 2.77 -10.66
N VAL A 191 4.29 3.59 -9.93
CA VAL A 191 5.68 3.91 -10.25
C VAL A 191 6.55 3.17 -9.24
N ILE A 192 7.42 2.29 -9.71
CA ILE A 192 8.25 1.41 -8.87
C ILE A 192 9.72 1.57 -9.25
N ALA A 193 10.58 1.95 -8.31
CA ALA A 193 12.00 2.16 -8.57
C ALA A 193 12.90 1.95 -7.35
N GLY A 194 14.16 1.57 -7.56
CA GLY A 194 15.15 1.56 -6.48
C GLY A 194 14.99 0.44 -5.46
N PHE A 195 14.47 -0.72 -5.87
CA PHE A 195 14.39 -1.93 -5.04
C PHE A 195 15.19 -3.08 -5.65
N PRO A 196 15.75 -3.99 -4.83
CA PRO A 196 16.29 -5.29 -5.26
C PRO A 196 15.26 -6.24 -5.87
N ARG A 197 13.98 -6.16 -5.49
CA ARG A 197 12.87 -6.85 -6.18
C ARG A 197 11.68 -5.92 -6.32
N TYR A 198 10.98 -5.95 -7.46
CA TYR A 198 9.87 -5.05 -7.74
C TYR A 198 8.54 -5.66 -7.35
N ILE A 199 8.17 -6.80 -7.92
CA ILE A 199 6.88 -7.43 -7.64
C ILE A 199 7.07 -8.92 -7.37
N GLN A 200 6.45 -9.39 -6.30
CA GLN A 200 6.26 -10.79 -6.02
C GLN A 200 4.76 -11.09 -6.01
N PHE A 201 4.35 -12.12 -6.75
CA PHE A 201 2.99 -12.65 -6.67
C PHE A 201 2.95 -14.10 -6.18
N PRO A 202 1.90 -14.45 -5.43
CA PRO A 202 1.76 -15.81 -4.91
C PRO A 202 1.27 -16.81 -5.94
N ASN A 203 0.52 -16.35 -6.94
CA ASN A 203 -0.15 -17.18 -7.93
C ASN A 203 -0.56 -16.33 -9.15
N ARG A 204 -1.24 -16.97 -10.11
CA ARG A 204 -1.66 -16.36 -11.39
C ARG A 204 -3.05 -15.72 -11.38
N THR A 205 -3.78 -15.75 -10.28
CA THR A 205 -5.07 -15.04 -10.17
C THR A 205 -4.85 -13.55 -9.89
N SER A 206 -3.68 -13.20 -9.38
CA SER A 206 -3.17 -11.82 -9.31
C SER A 206 -2.72 -11.29 -10.67
N HIS A 207 -2.71 -9.97 -10.83
CA HIS A 207 -2.33 -9.33 -12.09
C HIS A 207 -1.60 -7.99 -11.88
N SER A 208 -0.57 -7.76 -12.68
CA SER A 208 0.20 -6.51 -12.73
C SER A 208 0.24 -6.01 -14.16
N GLU A 209 0.01 -4.70 -14.37
CA GLU A 209 -0.07 -4.07 -15.68
C GLU A 209 -0.04 -2.53 -15.58
N LEU A 210 0.36 -1.85 -16.65
CA LEU A 210 0.43 -0.39 -16.74
C LEU A 210 1.39 0.30 -15.76
N ASN A 211 2.32 -0.41 -15.13
CA ASN A 211 3.28 0.19 -14.21
C ASN A 211 4.40 0.93 -14.97
N LEU A 212 5.05 1.86 -14.28
CA LEU A 212 6.32 2.44 -14.70
C LEU A 212 7.44 1.90 -13.81
N PHE A 213 8.34 1.15 -14.41
CA PHE A 213 9.50 0.58 -13.74
C PHE A 213 10.75 1.42 -13.94
N GLY A 214 11.41 1.79 -12.84
CA GLY A 214 12.75 2.37 -12.89
C GLY A 214 13.75 1.36 -13.43
N GLU A 215 14.54 1.76 -14.43
CA GLU A 215 15.61 0.92 -15.01
C GLU A 215 16.61 0.49 -13.94
N ARG A 216 16.99 -0.79 -13.96
CA ARG A 216 18.00 -1.36 -13.07
C ARG A 216 19.28 -1.68 -13.83
N PHE A 217 20.41 -1.60 -13.14
CA PHE A 217 21.72 -1.92 -13.73
C PHE A 217 21.84 -3.37 -14.21
N ASP A 218 21.18 -4.31 -13.52
CA ASP A 218 21.13 -5.73 -13.86
C ASP A 218 20.04 -6.08 -14.90
N ARG A 219 19.39 -5.06 -15.48
CA ARG A 219 18.29 -5.22 -16.45
C ARG A 219 17.18 -6.15 -15.97
N PHE A 220 16.78 -6.01 -14.71
CA PHE A 220 15.64 -6.74 -14.13
C PHE A 220 15.84 -8.23 -13.94
N ARG A 221 17.08 -8.76 -14.05
CA ARG A 221 17.36 -10.21 -14.01
C ARG A 221 16.63 -10.99 -12.90
N ASP A 222 16.46 -10.39 -11.74
CA ASP A 222 15.79 -10.96 -10.57
C ASP A 222 14.72 -10.03 -9.97
N ALA A 223 14.18 -9.11 -10.78
CA ALA A 223 13.25 -8.10 -10.31
C ALA A 223 11.86 -8.65 -9.98
N PHE A 224 11.51 -9.87 -10.41
CA PHE A 224 10.18 -10.42 -10.22
C PHE A 224 10.22 -11.83 -9.64
N LEU A 225 9.21 -12.15 -8.82
CA LEU A 225 8.98 -13.50 -8.32
C LEU A 225 7.54 -13.93 -8.63
N ALA A 226 7.40 -14.91 -9.51
CA ALA A 226 6.11 -15.47 -9.92
C ALA A 226 5.80 -16.75 -9.12
N ASP A 227 4.51 -17.10 -9.03
CA ASP A 227 4.05 -18.39 -8.51
C ASP A 227 4.64 -18.75 -7.11
N ALA A 228 4.81 -17.76 -6.24
CA ALA A 228 5.35 -17.94 -4.88
C ALA A 228 4.27 -18.47 -3.90
N ALA A 229 3.76 -19.67 -4.18
CA ALA A 229 2.70 -20.31 -3.41
C ALA A 229 3.15 -20.66 -1.97
N ALA A 230 2.18 -20.97 -1.11
CA ALA A 230 2.44 -21.27 0.30
C ALA A 230 3.35 -22.50 0.45
N GLY A 231 4.55 -22.31 1.01
CA GLY A 231 5.52 -23.38 1.22
C GLY A 231 6.34 -23.79 -0.01
N GLU A 232 6.21 -23.07 -1.13
CA GLU A 232 6.98 -23.29 -2.35
C GLU A 232 7.99 -22.14 -2.58
N GLU A 233 9.15 -22.48 -3.16
CA GLU A 233 10.06 -21.46 -3.68
C GLU A 233 9.47 -20.91 -4.99
N GLY A 234 9.10 -19.63 -5.00
CA GLY A 234 8.61 -18.96 -6.21
C GLY A 234 9.65 -18.94 -7.32
N THR A 235 9.21 -18.69 -8.55
CA THR A 235 10.09 -18.61 -9.72
C THR A 235 10.61 -17.19 -9.90
N VAL A 236 11.92 -17.00 -9.75
CA VAL A 236 12.57 -15.71 -10.05
C VAL A 236 12.60 -15.53 -11.56
N VAL A 237 12.11 -14.39 -12.05
CA VAL A 237 12.06 -14.08 -13.48
C VAL A 237 12.49 -12.64 -13.75
N ASP A 238 12.99 -12.43 -14.97
CA ASP A 238 13.24 -11.09 -15.50
C ASP A 238 11.96 -10.46 -16.09
N LEU A 239 12.07 -9.24 -16.60
CA LEU A 239 10.93 -8.51 -17.15
C LEU A 239 10.33 -9.17 -18.41
N ASP A 240 11.14 -9.79 -19.25
CA ASP A 240 10.64 -10.40 -20.50
C ASP A 240 9.88 -11.69 -20.16
N ALA A 241 10.41 -12.53 -19.28
CA ALA A 241 9.71 -13.70 -18.77
C ALA A 241 8.44 -13.33 -17.99
N TRP A 242 8.46 -12.23 -17.22
CA TRP A 242 7.29 -11.67 -16.55
C TRP A 242 6.18 -11.25 -17.54
N ARG A 243 6.58 -10.70 -18.69
CA ARG A 243 5.67 -10.35 -19.80
C ARG A 243 5.11 -11.55 -20.54
N ASP A 244 5.93 -12.58 -20.72
CA ASP A 244 5.53 -13.82 -21.37
C ASP A 244 4.44 -14.54 -20.58
N ILE A 245 4.53 -14.56 -19.24
CA ILE A 245 3.48 -15.12 -18.38
C ILE A 245 2.23 -14.24 -18.27
N GLY A 246 2.25 -13.05 -18.88
CA GLY A 246 1.06 -12.22 -19.08
C GLY A 246 1.00 -10.93 -18.28
N PHE A 247 2.02 -10.60 -17.48
CA PHE A 247 2.03 -9.39 -16.66
C PHE A 247 2.77 -8.24 -17.33
N ASP A 248 2.37 -7.00 -17.06
CA ASP A 248 3.15 -5.79 -17.42
C ASP A 248 3.53 -5.70 -18.92
N ARG A 249 2.67 -6.20 -19.81
CA ARG A 249 2.88 -6.18 -21.27
C ARG A 249 2.86 -4.77 -21.84
N ARG A 250 2.13 -3.86 -21.19
CA ARG A 250 2.04 -2.44 -21.57
C ARG A 250 2.76 -1.53 -20.58
N SER A 251 3.37 -2.10 -19.55
CA SER A 251 4.17 -1.34 -18.59
C SER A 251 5.44 -0.80 -19.23
N GLU A 252 5.79 0.41 -18.83
CA GLU A 252 6.92 1.15 -19.37
C GLU A 252 8.14 1.04 -18.45
N VAL A 253 9.32 1.22 -19.04
CA VAL A 253 10.60 1.26 -18.34
C VAL A 253 11.27 2.58 -18.63
N ALA A 254 11.76 3.26 -17.60
CA ALA A 254 12.52 4.50 -17.75
C ALA A 254 13.66 4.57 -16.76
N ARG A 255 14.74 5.29 -17.12
CA ARG A 255 15.73 5.71 -16.12
C ARG A 255 15.03 6.62 -15.13
N LEU A 256 14.99 6.21 -13.88
CA LEU A 256 14.24 6.90 -12.85
C LEU A 256 15.04 6.90 -11.55
N SER A 257 15.27 8.10 -11.00
CA SER A 257 15.84 8.28 -9.67
C SER A 257 14.88 9.10 -8.84
N VAL A 258 14.62 8.64 -7.62
CA VAL A 258 13.73 9.29 -6.67
C VAL A 258 14.54 9.63 -5.43
N PHE A 259 14.47 10.88 -4.99
CA PHE A 259 15.12 11.33 -3.77
C PHE A 259 14.08 11.97 -2.86
N PHE A 260 14.14 11.63 -1.58
CA PHE A 260 13.25 12.18 -0.56
C PHE A 260 14.08 12.86 0.53
N ASN A 261 13.68 14.08 0.90
CA ASN A 261 14.21 14.80 2.05
C ASN A 261 13.17 14.75 3.18
N PRO A 262 13.46 14.04 4.28
CA PRO A 262 12.51 13.87 5.39
C PRO A 262 12.32 15.14 6.23
N ASP A 263 13.25 16.08 6.22
CA ASP A 263 13.17 17.29 7.04
C ASP A 263 12.16 18.30 6.45
N ASP A 264 12.15 18.43 5.13
CA ASP A 264 11.28 19.37 4.40
C ASP A 264 10.04 18.70 3.79
N LEU A 265 9.94 17.37 3.86
CA LEU A 265 8.94 16.56 3.15
C LEU A 265 8.91 16.86 1.65
N THR A 266 10.08 16.97 1.03
CA THR A 266 10.22 17.22 -0.42
C THR A 266 10.69 15.99 -1.16
N LEU A 267 10.16 15.81 -2.36
CA LEU A 267 10.54 14.76 -3.30
C LEU A 267 11.21 15.36 -4.53
N SER A 268 12.23 14.71 -5.05
CA SER A 268 12.83 15.01 -6.35
C SER A 268 12.74 13.76 -7.23
N ILE A 269 12.20 13.92 -8.44
CA ILE A 269 12.15 12.85 -9.43
C ILE A 269 13.02 13.26 -10.61
N ARG A 270 13.98 12.41 -10.98
CA ARG A 270 14.82 12.60 -12.16
C ARG A 270 14.58 11.46 -13.15
N ALA A 271 14.07 11.78 -14.33
CA ALA A 271 13.75 10.80 -15.36
C ALA A 271 14.29 11.24 -16.75
N PRO A 272 15.61 11.15 -16.99
CA PRO A 272 16.20 11.61 -18.24
C PRO A 272 15.66 10.81 -19.43
N GLY A 273 15.22 11.53 -20.47
CA GLY A 273 14.64 10.92 -21.67
C GLY A 273 13.11 10.71 -21.61
N VAL A 274 12.48 10.97 -20.46
CA VAL A 274 11.02 10.97 -20.34
C VAL A 274 10.51 12.39 -20.58
N SER A 275 9.93 12.65 -21.75
CA SER A 275 9.33 13.94 -22.11
C SER A 275 7.86 14.05 -21.72
N THR A 276 7.15 12.93 -21.68
CA THR A 276 5.74 12.83 -21.28
C THR A 276 5.62 11.77 -20.21
N TRP A 277 4.97 12.10 -19.09
CA TRP A 277 4.75 11.13 -18.01
C TRP A 277 3.71 10.09 -18.44
N PRO A 278 3.98 8.77 -18.30
CA PRO A 278 3.18 7.73 -18.94
C PRO A 278 1.70 7.76 -18.55
N ALA A 279 0.83 7.60 -19.54
CA ALA A 279 -0.61 7.55 -19.37
C ALA A 279 -1.24 6.55 -20.33
N PHE A 280 -2.32 5.91 -19.87
CA PHE A 280 -2.99 4.82 -20.59
C PHE A 280 -4.49 5.07 -20.72
N ASP A 281 -5.14 4.49 -21.72
CA ASP A 281 -6.56 4.77 -22.01
C ASP A 281 -7.51 4.35 -20.88
N ARG A 282 -7.28 3.18 -20.29
CA ARG A 282 -8.10 2.64 -19.18
C ARG A 282 -7.36 1.58 -18.38
N LEU A 283 -7.74 1.46 -17.10
CA LEU A 283 -7.35 0.33 -16.28
C LEU A 283 -7.93 -0.97 -16.85
N PRO A 284 -7.23 -2.11 -16.66
CA PRO A 284 -7.81 -3.43 -16.90
C PRO A 284 -9.10 -3.62 -16.09
N GLU A 285 -10.05 -4.37 -16.64
CA GLU A 285 -11.24 -4.78 -15.88
C GLU A 285 -10.84 -5.70 -14.72
N THR A 286 -11.57 -5.62 -13.62
CA THR A 286 -11.27 -6.38 -12.40
C THR A 286 -12.52 -7.08 -11.87
N SER A 287 -12.37 -8.34 -11.47
CA SER A 287 -13.43 -9.17 -10.87
C SER A 287 -14.14 -8.51 -9.68
N ALA A 288 -13.45 -7.76 -8.81
CA ALA A 288 -14.10 -7.13 -7.65
C ALA A 288 -15.06 -5.97 -7.97
N GLN A 289 -15.19 -5.57 -9.24
CA GLN A 289 -16.21 -4.60 -9.67
C GLN A 289 -17.57 -5.26 -9.91
N THR A 290 -17.65 -6.60 -9.94
CA THR A 290 -18.85 -7.32 -10.41
C THR A 290 -19.37 -8.39 -9.44
N THR A 291 -18.55 -8.91 -8.51
CA THR A 291 -18.96 -9.97 -7.58
C THR A 291 -19.24 -9.45 -6.17
N ALA A 292 -20.47 -9.63 -5.71
CA ALA A 292 -20.78 -9.55 -4.28
C ALA A 292 -20.12 -10.75 -3.58
N ALA A 293 -19.39 -10.49 -2.50
CA ALA A 293 -18.76 -11.54 -1.69
C ALA A 293 -19.38 -11.60 -0.30
N VAL A 294 -19.04 -12.64 0.45
CA VAL A 294 -19.41 -12.78 1.86
C VAL A 294 -18.14 -12.89 2.69
N ASP A 295 -18.15 -12.27 3.87
CA ASP A 295 -17.03 -12.35 4.81
C ASP A 295 -17.06 -13.68 5.60
N PHE A 296 -16.09 -13.88 6.51
CA PHE A 296 -16.02 -15.12 7.30
C PHE A 296 -17.19 -15.28 8.30
N LEU A 297 -17.92 -14.20 8.57
CA LEU A 297 -19.09 -14.17 9.44
C LEU A 297 -20.41 -14.26 8.64
N GLY A 298 -20.35 -14.42 7.31
CA GLY A 298 -21.51 -14.47 6.42
C GLY A 298 -22.15 -13.10 6.13
N ARG A 299 -21.48 -11.99 6.46
CA ARG A 299 -21.90 -10.63 6.11
C ARG A 299 -21.59 -10.34 4.65
N ALA A 300 -22.46 -9.58 3.99
CA ALA A 300 -22.23 -9.16 2.61
C ALA A 300 -21.06 -8.16 2.53
N ILE A 301 -20.10 -8.45 1.66
CA ILE A 301 -19.01 -7.56 1.29
C ILE A 301 -19.42 -6.81 0.02
N PRO A 302 -19.51 -5.47 0.05
CA PRO A 302 -19.82 -4.69 -1.13
C PRO A 302 -18.67 -4.75 -2.14
N PRO A 303 -18.96 -4.71 -3.46
CA PRO A 303 -17.93 -4.61 -4.49
C PRO A 303 -17.17 -3.29 -4.38
N LEU A 304 -15.95 -3.25 -4.91
CA LEU A 304 -15.19 -2.01 -5.02
C LEU A 304 -15.94 -1.04 -5.94
N ALA A 305 -16.07 0.22 -5.54
CA ALA A 305 -16.49 1.26 -6.47
C ALA A 305 -15.52 1.32 -7.66
N SER A 306 -16.04 1.55 -8.87
CA SER A 306 -15.21 1.47 -10.07
C SER A 306 -14.06 2.49 -10.01
N PRO A 307 -12.86 2.15 -10.53
CA PRO A 307 -11.72 3.05 -10.57
C PRO A 307 -12.02 4.41 -11.20
N GLN A 308 -12.93 4.45 -12.18
CA GLN A 308 -13.38 5.70 -12.82
C GLN A 308 -14.09 6.66 -11.85
N VAL A 309 -14.67 6.14 -10.76
CA VAL A 309 -15.32 6.93 -9.71
C VAL A 309 -14.32 7.32 -8.62
N VAL A 310 -13.46 6.39 -8.20
CA VAL A 310 -12.60 6.59 -7.01
C VAL A 310 -11.24 7.21 -7.32
N LEU A 311 -10.71 7.04 -8.53
CA LEU A 311 -9.39 7.55 -8.96
C LEU A 311 -9.52 8.85 -9.78
N THR A 312 -10.43 9.72 -9.38
CA THR A 312 -10.71 11.00 -10.08
C THR A 312 -9.74 12.11 -9.73
N HIS A 313 -8.95 11.95 -8.67
CA HIS A 313 -8.01 12.94 -8.17
C HIS A 313 -6.63 12.32 -7.93
N ASP A 314 -5.60 13.15 -7.98
CA ASP A 314 -4.22 12.77 -7.65
C ASP A 314 -3.91 12.96 -6.16
N TYR A 315 -2.66 12.71 -5.78
CA TYR A 315 -2.14 12.86 -4.41
C TYR A 315 -2.45 14.20 -3.76
N PHE A 316 -2.42 15.28 -4.54
CA PHE A 316 -2.66 16.65 -4.08
C PHE A 316 -4.13 17.04 -4.16
N GLY A 317 -5.01 16.13 -4.56
CA GLY A 317 -6.43 16.41 -4.77
C GLY A 317 -6.70 17.18 -6.07
N ARG A 318 -5.79 17.16 -7.05
CA ARG A 318 -6.01 17.76 -8.38
C ARG A 318 -6.82 16.79 -9.24
N GLN A 319 -7.81 17.30 -9.96
CA GLN A 319 -8.65 16.47 -10.83
C GLN A 319 -7.83 15.85 -11.96
N ARG A 320 -7.93 14.53 -12.12
CA ARG A 320 -7.30 13.79 -13.22
C ARG A 320 -8.11 13.95 -14.50
N PRO A 321 -7.48 13.98 -15.69
CA PRO A 321 -8.19 14.00 -16.96
C PRO A 321 -9.10 12.79 -17.13
N THR A 322 -10.30 12.98 -17.67
CA THR A 322 -11.23 11.88 -17.97
C THR A 322 -10.72 11.04 -19.14
N GLY A 323 -10.89 9.72 -19.06
CA GLY A 323 -10.57 8.80 -20.17
C GLY A 323 -9.09 8.48 -20.33
N THR A 324 -8.25 8.87 -19.36
CA THR A 324 -6.86 8.43 -19.28
C THR A 324 -6.48 8.11 -17.83
N ILE A 325 -5.48 7.25 -17.65
CA ILE A 325 -4.93 6.81 -16.38
C ILE A 325 -3.43 7.07 -16.43
N GLN A 326 -3.02 8.19 -15.84
CA GLN A 326 -1.60 8.51 -15.68
C GLN A 326 -1.01 7.70 -14.52
N VAL A 327 0.22 7.20 -14.70
CA VAL A 327 0.91 6.40 -13.69
C VAL A 327 1.30 7.21 -12.46
N GLY A 328 1.27 6.53 -11.32
CA GLY A 328 1.69 7.07 -10.05
C GLY A 328 0.74 8.11 -9.46
N PRO A 329 1.12 8.66 -8.29
CA PRO A 329 0.21 9.42 -7.46
C PRO A 329 0.13 10.88 -7.91
N PHE A 330 1.08 11.36 -8.73
CA PHE A 330 1.19 12.76 -9.13
C PHE A 330 0.79 12.96 -10.59
N LEU A 331 0.01 14.01 -10.85
CA LEU A 331 -0.13 14.53 -12.21
C LEU A 331 1.12 15.29 -12.64
N ASN A 332 1.76 14.84 -13.73
CA ASN A 332 2.91 15.47 -14.39
C ASN A 332 3.96 16.04 -13.41
N PRO A 333 4.59 15.21 -12.56
CA PRO A 333 5.59 15.71 -11.61
C PRO A 333 6.82 16.29 -12.34
N PRO A 334 7.57 17.22 -11.72
CA PRO A 334 8.87 17.64 -12.25
C PRO A 334 9.81 16.44 -12.42
N LEU A 335 10.43 16.31 -13.60
CA LEU A 335 11.27 15.15 -13.98
C LEU A 335 12.76 15.48 -14.14
N ASP A 336 13.14 16.73 -13.92
CA ASP A 336 14.51 17.23 -14.04
C ASP A 336 15.31 17.10 -12.74
N GLY A 337 14.68 16.60 -11.67
CA GLY A 337 15.25 16.53 -10.32
C GLY A 337 14.96 17.76 -9.46
N THR A 338 14.13 18.70 -9.92
CA THR A 338 13.69 19.83 -9.09
C THR A 338 12.84 19.32 -7.91
N PRO A 339 13.19 19.66 -6.65
CA PRO A 339 12.40 19.26 -5.49
C PRO A 339 11.02 19.92 -5.46
N PHE A 340 10.01 19.19 -4.99
CA PHE A 340 8.66 19.70 -4.71
C PHE A 340 8.11 19.14 -3.39
N SER A 341 7.26 19.91 -2.71
CA SER A 341 6.63 19.49 -1.46
C SER A 341 5.64 18.34 -1.69
N ILE A 342 5.71 17.32 -0.85
CA ILE A 342 4.80 16.16 -0.87
C ILE A 342 4.07 15.95 0.45
N ASP A 343 4.01 16.97 1.31
CA ASP A 343 3.16 16.93 2.51
C ASP A 343 1.67 16.98 2.11
N PRO A 344 0.92 15.86 2.19
CA PRO A 344 -0.45 15.78 1.71
C PRO A 344 -1.44 16.55 2.60
N ARG A 345 -1.00 16.99 3.79
CA ARG A 345 -1.82 17.70 4.77
C ARG A 345 -1.96 19.18 4.43
N LYS A 346 -1.00 19.71 3.67
CA LYS A 346 -1.01 21.10 3.21
C LYS A 346 -1.88 21.17 1.96
N ARG A 347 -3.09 21.70 2.11
CA ARG A 347 -3.90 22.11 0.96
C ARG A 347 -3.39 23.47 0.51
N ASP A 348 -3.03 23.60 -0.77
CA ASP A 348 -3.08 24.91 -1.41
C ASP A 348 -4.57 25.31 -1.41
N LEU A 349 -4.94 26.24 -0.53
CA LEU A 349 -6.30 26.79 -0.44
C LEU A 349 -6.58 27.76 -1.60
#